data_AF-A0A5C9C9D9-F1
#
_entry.id   AF-A0A5C9C9D9-F1
#
_cell.length_a   1.000
_cell.length_b   1.000
_cell.length_c   1.000
_cell.angle_alpha   90.00
_cell.angle_beta   90.00
_cell.angle_gamma   90.00
#
_symmetry.space_group_name_H-M   'P 1'
#
loop_
_entity.id
_entity.type
_entity.pdbx_description
1 polymer ?
#
loop_
_entity_poly.entity_id
_entity_poly.type
_entity_poly.pdbx_seq_one_letter_code
_entity_poly.pdbx_strand_id
1 'polypeptide(L)'
;MGKPTGFMEFERQLPTDRDPALRILDWREFHHHMLEEDLRKQGGRCMDCGVPFCHTGGLMANMAAGCPINNLIPEWNDLVYRGHWREALDRLHKTNNFPEFTGRVCPAPCEGSCVLGITSPAVTIKNIECSIIDKGFDEGWVTAQPPKTRTGKKVAVIGSGPAGLAAAQQLNRAGHTVTVYERADRIGGLLMYGIPNMKLEKWVVQRRVNLMADEGVKFVTSCEVGKDIDAVHLREENDAVVLATGATKPRDLPIPGRELKGVHFAMEFLHGNTKSLLDSDRRDGKCLDVEGKKVIVIGGGDTGNDCLGTSMRQGCSSLLNFEIVPQPPAERAGNNPWPQWPRIFRIDYGHAGSRPAHVLNRHSPLQRRRERQSQIADGGQSRLVQARQRGSTVQSSRRLGSRVGMRLRLSRVGLPWPRETAGGSARHRVGPAFELQSGLRQVRDEHSWRVRFGRLPPRSKFDRLGDQ
;
A
#
# COMPACT_ATOMS: atom_id res chain seq x y z
N MET A 1 -10.18 -19.89 17.15
CA MET A 1 -9.22 -19.27 18.08
C MET A 1 -7.91 -20.05 18.06
N GLY A 2 -6.80 -19.34 17.84
CA GLY A 2 -5.45 -19.90 17.94
C GLY A 2 -5.17 -20.49 19.32
N LYS A 3 -3.93 -20.89 19.60
CA LYS A 3 -3.59 -21.45 20.93
C LYS A 3 -3.73 -20.35 21.99
N PRO A 4 -4.60 -20.47 23.01
CA PRO A 4 -4.82 -19.41 24.01
C PRO A 4 -3.53 -18.95 24.71
N THR A 5 -2.58 -19.85 24.90
CA THR A 5 -1.27 -19.60 25.52
C THR A 5 -0.12 -19.53 24.50
N GLY A 6 -0.39 -19.65 23.20
CA GLY A 6 0.64 -19.83 22.18
C GLY A 6 1.63 -18.67 22.08
N PHE A 7 1.21 -17.44 22.39
CA PHE A 7 2.11 -16.29 22.42
C PHE A 7 3.13 -16.31 23.57
N MET A 8 2.88 -17.10 24.62
CA MET A 8 3.82 -17.32 25.73
C MET A 8 4.76 -18.49 25.45
N GLU A 9 4.32 -19.45 24.64
CA GLU A 9 5.06 -20.70 24.40
C GLU A 9 5.91 -20.66 23.12
N PHE A 10 5.48 -19.89 22.12
CA PHE A 10 6.15 -19.83 20.83
C PHE A 10 6.85 -18.49 20.65
N GLU A 11 8.15 -18.55 20.42
CA GLU A 11 8.92 -17.38 20.04
C GLU A 11 8.59 -16.93 18.61
N ARG A 12 8.75 -15.62 18.35
CA ARG A 12 8.59 -15.09 16.99
C ARG A 12 9.74 -15.57 16.13
N GLN A 13 9.41 -16.22 15.02
CA GLN A 13 10.38 -16.64 14.02
C GLN A 13 10.00 -16.03 12.67
N LEU A 14 10.98 -15.50 11.96
CA LEU A 14 10.82 -15.05 10.58
C LEU A 14 11.45 -16.09 9.64
N PRO A 15 11.04 -16.12 8.35
CA PRO A 15 11.74 -16.94 7.38
C PRO A 15 13.21 -16.54 7.32
N THR A 16 14.07 -17.52 7.11
CA THR A 16 15.49 -17.25 6.95
C THR A 16 15.74 -16.55 5.62
N ASP A 17 16.60 -15.54 5.66
CA ASP A 17 17.07 -14.88 4.45
C ASP A 17 18.28 -15.64 3.88
N ARG A 18 18.40 -15.65 2.56
CA ARG A 18 19.64 -16.02 1.87
C ARG A 18 20.78 -15.11 2.33
N ASP A 19 21.98 -15.67 2.44
CA ASP A 19 23.18 -14.93 2.83
C ASP A 19 23.34 -13.64 1.99
N PRO A 20 23.57 -12.47 2.61
CA PRO A 20 23.73 -11.20 1.91
C PRO A 20 24.80 -11.22 0.80
N ALA A 21 25.93 -11.90 1.00
CA ALA A 21 27.01 -11.99 0.03
C ALA A 21 26.65 -12.89 -1.17
N LEU A 22 25.80 -13.89 -0.97
CA LEU A 22 25.32 -14.76 -2.05
C LEU A 22 24.15 -14.15 -2.81
N ARG A 23 23.19 -13.52 -2.12
CA ARG A 23 21.96 -13.00 -2.75
C ARG A 23 22.17 -11.76 -3.61
N ILE A 24 23.33 -11.10 -3.51
CA ILE A 24 23.71 -10.00 -4.41
C ILE A 24 24.21 -10.49 -5.76
N LEU A 25 24.44 -11.79 -5.94
CA LEU A 25 24.94 -12.38 -7.19
C LEU A 25 23.81 -12.73 -8.18
N ASP A 26 22.56 -12.62 -7.75
CA ASP A 26 21.39 -12.87 -8.59
C ASP A 26 20.19 -11.98 -8.22
N TRP A 27 19.10 -12.16 -8.97
CA TRP A 27 17.88 -11.35 -8.87
C TRP A 27 16.70 -12.10 -8.24
N ARG A 28 16.93 -13.28 -7.66
CA ARG A 28 15.85 -14.13 -7.10
C ARG A 28 15.38 -13.59 -5.75
N GLU A 29 14.19 -14.01 -5.34
CA GLU A 29 13.66 -13.72 -4.00
C GLU A 29 14.67 -14.18 -2.93
N PHE A 30 14.83 -13.37 -1.90
CA PHE A 30 15.85 -13.61 -0.87
C PHE A 30 15.32 -14.26 0.41
N HIS A 31 13.99 -14.38 0.56
CA HIS A 31 13.37 -15.09 1.66
C HIS A 31 13.23 -16.57 1.31
N HIS A 32 13.56 -17.45 2.26
CA HIS A 32 13.16 -18.86 2.16
C HIS A 32 11.70 -19.04 2.58
N HIS A 33 11.09 -20.15 2.17
CA HIS A 33 9.80 -20.56 2.74
C HIS A 33 10.02 -21.15 4.13
N MET A 34 9.11 -20.83 5.04
CA MET A 34 9.06 -21.41 6.37
C MET A 34 8.36 -22.77 6.32
N LEU A 35 8.79 -23.72 7.15
CA LEU A 35 8.12 -25.01 7.28
C LEU A 35 6.69 -24.83 7.81
N GLU A 36 5.79 -25.71 7.37
CA GLU A 36 4.38 -25.65 7.77
C GLU A 36 4.22 -25.72 9.30
N GLU A 37 4.99 -26.56 9.97
CA GLU A 37 4.96 -26.70 11.43
C GLU A 37 5.27 -25.37 12.14
N ASP A 38 6.26 -24.63 11.65
CA ASP A 38 6.65 -23.35 12.25
C ASP A 38 5.64 -22.25 11.91
N LEU A 39 5.07 -22.27 10.70
CA LEU A 39 3.96 -21.38 10.34
C LEU A 39 2.74 -21.59 11.25
N ARG A 40 2.43 -22.85 11.58
CA ARG A 40 1.37 -23.19 12.53
C ARG A 40 1.68 -22.62 13.91
N LYS A 41 2.91 -22.75 14.41
CA LYS A 41 3.34 -22.11 15.67
C LYS A 41 3.17 -20.59 15.60
N GLN A 42 3.60 -19.95 14.51
CA GLN A 42 3.46 -18.49 14.34
C GLN A 42 1.99 -18.04 14.30
N GLY A 43 1.10 -18.77 13.63
CA GLY A 43 -0.35 -18.52 13.66
C GLY A 43 -0.94 -18.69 15.06
N GLY A 44 -0.43 -19.68 15.81
CA GLY A 44 -0.79 -19.94 17.21
C GLY A 44 -0.40 -18.84 18.19
N ARG A 45 0.47 -17.89 17.81
CA ARG A 45 0.80 -16.69 18.62
C ARG A 45 -0.30 -15.62 18.59
N CYS A 46 -1.31 -15.77 17.73
CA CYS A 46 -2.43 -14.84 17.70
C CYS A 46 -3.25 -14.93 19.00
N MET A 47 -3.42 -13.79 19.69
CA MET A 47 -4.17 -13.71 20.95
C MET A 47 -5.69 -13.66 20.77
N ASP A 48 -6.18 -13.70 19.52
CA ASP A 48 -7.61 -13.58 19.18
C ASP A 48 -8.31 -12.40 19.90
N CYS A 49 -7.70 -11.22 19.77
CA CYS A 49 -8.11 -10.04 20.53
C CYS A 49 -9.57 -9.67 20.24
N GLY A 50 -10.37 -9.40 21.28
CA GLY A 50 -11.76 -8.96 21.12
C GLY A 50 -11.92 -7.68 20.28
N VAL A 51 -10.90 -6.81 20.28
CA VAL A 51 -10.76 -5.70 19.32
C VAL A 51 -9.46 -5.91 18.52
N PRO A 52 -9.51 -6.52 17.33
CA PRO A 52 -8.31 -6.82 16.56
C PRO A 52 -7.72 -5.57 15.87
N PHE A 53 -6.85 -4.82 16.54
CA PHE A 53 -6.21 -3.63 15.93
C PHE A 53 -5.44 -3.93 14.62
N CYS A 54 -5.05 -5.19 14.41
CA CYS A 54 -4.44 -5.64 13.16
C CYS A 54 -5.39 -5.52 11.95
N HIS A 55 -6.72 -5.56 12.12
CA HIS A 55 -7.71 -5.46 11.04
C HIS A 55 -8.40 -4.09 10.91
N THR A 56 -8.10 -3.13 11.80
CA THR A 56 -8.91 -1.89 11.93
C THR A 56 -8.89 -1.03 10.67
N GLY A 57 -7.77 -1.04 9.92
CA GLY A 57 -7.66 -0.38 8.63
C GLY A 57 -8.01 1.10 8.68
N GLY A 58 -7.10 1.93 9.20
CA GLY A 58 -7.36 3.37 9.29
C GLY A 58 -6.11 4.19 9.53
N LEU A 59 -6.32 5.50 9.68
CA LEU A 59 -5.29 6.44 10.11
C LEU A 59 -5.54 6.85 11.56
N MET A 60 -4.57 6.64 12.43
CA MET A 60 -4.56 7.15 13.80
C MET A 60 -3.46 8.20 13.92
N ALA A 61 -3.86 9.45 14.17
CA ALA A 61 -2.95 10.61 14.16
C ALA A 61 -2.10 10.69 12.86
N ASN A 62 -2.76 10.53 11.70
CA ASN A 62 -2.15 10.50 10.37
C ASN A 62 -1.14 9.37 10.12
N MET A 63 -1.11 8.34 10.98
CA MET A 63 -0.28 7.15 10.80
C MET A 63 -1.16 5.94 10.53
N ALA A 64 -0.73 5.07 9.62
CA ALA A 64 -1.43 3.82 9.34
C ALA A 64 -1.55 2.97 10.62
N ALA A 65 -2.74 2.41 10.83
CA ALA A 65 -3.04 1.45 11.87
C ALA A 65 -3.87 0.29 11.28
N GLY A 66 -3.38 -0.93 11.47
CA GLY A 66 -4.00 -2.15 10.95
C GLY A 66 -3.90 -2.29 9.43
N CYS A 67 -4.54 -3.34 8.92
CA CYS A 67 -4.56 -3.68 7.50
C CYS A 67 -5.53 -2.77 6.73
N PRO A 68 -5.09 -1.99 5.71
CA PRO A 68 -5.96 -1.06 4.98
C PRO A 68 -7.13 -1.69 4.22
N ILE A 69 -7.05 -2.98 3.92
CA ILE A 69 -8.13 -3.75 3.28
C ILE A 69 -9.00 -4.51 4.30
N ASN A 70 -8.87 -4.18 5.59
CA ASN A 70 -9.63 -4.79 6.70
C ASN A 70 -9.57 -6.33 6.69
N ASN A 71 -8.38 -6.88 6.40
CA ASN A 71 -8.18 -8.31 6.25
C ASN A 71 -8.53 -9.06 7.54
N LEU A 72 -9.08 -10.27 7.40
CA LEU A 72 -9.66 -11.08 8.47
C LEU A 72 -8.58 -11.88 9.22
N ILE A 73 -7.57 -11.15 9.70
CA ILE A 73 -6.29 -11.67 10.19
C ILE A 73 -6.41 -12.72 11.31
N PRO A 74 -7.20 -12.49 12.38
CA PRO A 74 -7.33 -13.49 13.43
C PRO A 74 -7.87 -14.83 12.91
N GLU A 75 -8.78 -14.77 11.92
CA GLU A 75 -9.48 -15.95 11.43
C GLU A 75 -8.57 -16.86 10.60
N TRP A 76 -7.85 -16.30 9.62
CA TRP A 76 -6.93 -17.12 8.85
C TRP A 76 -5.67 -17.52 9.63
N ASN A 77 -5.26 -16.77 10.66
CA ASN A 77 -4.20 -17.22 11.58
C ASN A 77 -4.62 -18.46 12.37
N ASP A 78 -5.86 -18.48 12.85
CA ASP A 78 -6.42 -19.65 13.53
C ASP A 78 -6.54 -20.86 12.60
N LEU A 79 -7.04 -20.65 11.38
CA LEU A 79 -7.15 -21.71 10.38
C LEU A 79 -5.77 -22.28 10.04
N VAL A 80 -4.76 -21.43 9.86
CA VAL A 80 -3.37 -21.88 9.69
C VAL A 80 -2.88 -22.68 10.88
N TYR A 81 -3.04 -22.20 12.12
CA TYR A 81 -2.64 -22.95 13.32
C TYR A 81 -3.23 -24.38 13.36
N ARG A 82 -4.49 -24.52 12.98
CA ARG A 82 -5.22 -25.80 12.92
C ARG A 82 -4.87 -26.67 11.71
N GLY A 83 -4.16 -26.14 10.72
CA GLY A 83 -3.82 -26.83 9.46
C GLY A 83 -4.92 -26.76 8.39
N HIS A 84 -5.92 -25.88 8.56
CA HIS A 84 -7.02 -25.66 7.60
C HIS A 84 -6.63 -24.64 6.53
N TRP A 85 -5.63 -24.98 5.71
CA TRP A 85 -5.01 -24.05 4.76
C TRP A 85 -5.94 -23.59 3.64
N ARG A 86 -6.81 -24.47 3.15
CA ARG A 86 -7.75 -24.13 2.07
C ARG A 86 -8.80 -23.13 2.55
N GLU A 87 -9.34 -23.35 3.75
CA GLU A 87 -10.26 -22.42 4.39
C GLU A 87 -9.58 -21.09 4.72
N ALA A 88 -8.30 -21.12 5.14
CA ALA A 88 -7.51 -19.91 5.36
C ALA A 88 -7.37 -19.08 4.07
N LEU A 89 -7.12 -19.75 2.94
CA LEU A 89 -7.06 -19.14 1.61
C LEU A 89 -8.41 -18.51 1.22
N ASP A 90 -9.51 -19.27 1.37
CA ASP A 90 -10.86 -18.77 1.08
C ASP A 90 -11.18 -17.53 1.92
N ARG A 91 -10.75 -17.51 3.19
CA ARG A 91 -10.96 -16.38 4.08
C ARG A 91 -10.10 -15.17 3.71
N LEU A 92 -8.83 -15.40 3.36
CA LEU A 92 -7.89 -14.38 2.88
C LEU A 92 -8.41 -13.68 1.62
N HIS A 93 -8.97 -14.44 0.67
CA HIS A 93 -9.52 -13.91 -0.57
C HIS A 93 -10.85 -13.15 -0.42
N LYS A 94 -11.49 -13.16 0.76
CA LYS A 94 -12.68 -12.32 1.00
C LYS A 94 -12.38 -10.83 0.94
N THR A 95 -11.16 -10.43 1.32
CA THR A 95 -10.77 -9.02 1.41
C THR A 95 -9.59 -8.66 0.52
N ASN A 96 -8.79 -9.65 0.10
CA ASN A 96 -7.59 -9.40 -0.70
C ASN A 96 -7.64 -10.08 -2.07
N ASN A 97 -7.59 -9.26 -3.12
CA ASN A 97 -7.44 -9.72 -4.49
C ASN A 97 -6.07 -10.37 -4.75
N PHE A 98 -5.01 -9.83 -4.14
CA PHE A 98 -3.62 -10.16 -4.48
C PHE A 98 -2.72 -10.39 -3.24
N PRO A 99 -3.04 -11.38 -2.39
CA PRO A 99 -2.20 -11.74 -1.25
C PRO A 99 -0.75 -12.09 -1.63
N GLU A 100 -0.50 -12.56 -2.84
CA GLU A 100 0.85 -12.86 -3.32
C GLU A 100 1.72 -11.61 -3.50
N PHE A 101 1.11 -10.44 -3.70
CA PHE A 101 1.81 -9.16 -3.80
C PHE A 101 1.96 -8.55 -2.42
N THR A 102 0.86 -8.43 -1.67
CA THR A 102 0.89 -7.82 -0.32
C THR A 102 1.74 -8.63 0.65
N GLY A 103 1.66 -9.95 0.63
CA GLY A 103 2.50 -10.84 1.44
C GLY A 103 4.01 -10.65 1.22
N ARG A 104 4.43 -10.15 0.05
CA ARG A 104 5.84 -9.87 -0.27
C ARG A 104 6.23 -8.42 -0.03
N VAL A 105 5.41 -7.48 -0.47
CA VAL A 105 5.82 -6.06 -0.57
C VAL A 105 5.20 -5.15 0.48
N CYS A 106 4.14 -5.58 1.17
CA CYS A 106 3.49 -4.77 2.19
C CYS A 106 4.48 -4.43 3.32
N PRO A 107 4.47 -3.19 3.85
CA PRO A 107 5.23 -2.87 5.04
C PRO A 107 4.67 -3.53 6.31
N ALA A 108 3.52 -4.23 6.23
CA ALA A 108 2.84 -4.92 7.33
C ALA A 108 2.32 -4.02 8.47
N PRO A 109 1.50 -2.98 8.18
CA PRO A 109 0.92 -2.11 9.21
C PRO A 109 0.12 -2.88 10.27
N CYS A 110 -0.47 -4.01 9.88
CA CYS A 110 -1.11 -4.98 10.76
C CYS A 110 -0.20 -5.51 11.87
N GLU A 111 1.08 -5.79 11.60
CA GLU A 111 2.04 -6.22 12.63
C GLU A 111 2.40 -5.07 13.57
N GLY A 112 2.50 -3.85 13.04
CA GLY A 112 2.75 -2.64 13.84
C GLY A 112 1.61 -2.31 14.81
N SER A 113 0.38 -2.70 14.47
CA SER A 113 -0.82 -2.53 15.29
C SER A 113 -1.23 -3.80 16.05
N CYS A 114 -0.45 -4.88 15.97
CA CYS A 114 -0.73 -6.10 16.71
C CYS A 114 -0.71 -5.81 18.22
N VAL A 115 -1.74 -6.25 18.95
CA VAL A 115 -1.83 -6.04 20.41
C VAL A 115 -0.68 -6.77 21.13
N LEU A 116 -0.27 -7.95 20.63
CA LEU A 116 0.87 -8.68 21.19
C LEU A 116 2.14 -7.82 21.15
N GLY A 117 2.28 -7.00 20.08
CA GLY A 117 3.35 -6.02 19.86
C GLY A 117 3.55 -4.98 20.96
N ILE A 118 2.64 -4.88 21.94
CA ILE A 118 2.78 -4.01 23.11
C ILE A 118 3.79 -4.58 24.10
N THR A 119 3.78 -5.89 24.33
CA THR A 119 4.58 -6.56 25.37
C THR A 119 5.54 -7.60 24.82
N SER A 120 5.33 -8.08 23.59
CA SER A 120 6.13 -9.13 22.97
C SER A 120 6.16 -8.95 21.45
N PRO A 121 7.09 -9.58 20.72
CA PRO A 121 7.14 -9.43 19.27
C PRO A 121 5.83 -9.84 18.59
N ALA A 122 5.35 -9.05 17.62
CA ALA A 122 4.07 -9.27 16.93
C ALA A 122 3.98 -10.63 16.23
N VAL A 123 2.75 -11.07 15.92
CA VAL A 123 2.48 -12.21 15.03
C VAL A 123 3.07 -11.91 13.65
N THR A 124 3.63 -12.92 12.95
CA THR A 124 4.20 -12.77 11.60
C THR A 124 3.12 -12.79 10.52
N ILE A 125 2.18 -11.85 10.62
CA ILE A 125 0.97 -11.75 9.79
C ILE A 125 1.33 -11.73 8.31
N LYS A 126 2.34 -10.94 7.90
CA LYS A 126 2.74 -10.84 6.50
C LYS A 126 3.27 -12.16 5.95
N ASN A 127 4.08 -12.87 6.74
CA ASN A 127 4.65 -14.15 6.34
C ASN A 127 3.57 -15.23 6.19
N ILE A 128 2.62 -15.26 7.12
CA ILE A 128 1.50 -16.20 7.07
C ILE A 128 0.61 -15.90 5.85
N GLU A 129 0.32 -14.63 5.56
CA GLU A 129 -0.39 -14.22 4.35
C GLU A 129 0.30 -14.74 3.07
N CYS A 130 1.61 -14.53 2.96
CA CYS A 130 2.40 -15.00 1.81
C CYS A 130 2.37 -16.54 1.69
N SER A 131 2.47 -17.24 2.82
CA SER A 131 2.51 -18.70 2.85
C SER A 131 1.15 -19.32 2.48
N ILE A 132 0.04 -18.72 2.90
CA ILE A 132 -1.31 -19.18 2.54
C ILE A 132 -1.49 -19.13 1.01
N ILE A 133 -1.16 -18.01 0.38
CA ILE A 133 -1.36 -17.86 -1.07
C ILE A 133 -0.40 -18.72 -1.88
N ASP A 134 0.86 -18.84 -1.47
CA ASP A 134 1.82 -19.68 -2.18
C ASP A 134 1.38 -21.16 -2.14
N LYS A 135 1.02 -21.68 -0.96
CA LYS A 135 0.44 -23.01 -0.82
C LYS A 135 -0.84 -23.17 -1.66
N GLY A 136 -1.69 -22.14 -1.70
CA GLY A 136 -2.90 -22.15 -2.51
C GLY A 136 -2.66 -22.32 -4.02
N PHE A 137 -1.56 -21.76 -4.54
CA PHE A 137 -1.14 -21.98 -5.92
C PHE A 137 -0.48 -23.36 -6.11
N ASP A 138 0.39 -23.78 -5.18
CA ASP A 138 1.10 -25.06 -5.26
C ASP A 138 0.14 -26.26 -5.24
N GLU A 139 -0.92 -26.18 -4.44
CA GLU A 139 -1.97 -27.20 -4.32
C GLU A 139 -3.06 -27.07 -5.41
N GLY A 140 -2.94 -26.09 -6.31
CA GLY A 140 -3.89 -25.87 -7.40
C GLY A 140 -5.27 -25.36 -6.98
N TRP A 141 -5.41 -24.77 -5.79
CA TRP A 141 -6.69 -24.25 -5.28
C TRP A 141 -7.04 -22.87 -5.87
N VAL A 142 -6.04 -22.09 -6.26
CA VAL A 142 -6.24 -20.80 -6.93
C VAL A 142 -6.47 -21.03 -8.42
N THR A 143 -7.74 -21.14 -8.80
CA THR A 143 -8.18 -21.34 -10.20
C THR A 143 -8.90 -20.13 -10.76
N ALA A 144 -8.99 -20.04 -12.09
CA ALA A 144 -9.77 -19.00 -12.75
C ALA A 144 -11.25 -19.11 -12.36
N GLN A 145 -11.89 -17.97 -12.05
CA GLN A 145 -13.30 -17.85 -11.72
C GLN A 145 -14.04 -16.93 -12.71
N PRO A 146 -14.24 -17.35 -13.98
CA PRO A 146 -14.99 -16.56 -14.95
C PRO A 146 -16.45 -16.38 -14.48
N PRO A 147 -17.10 -15.24 -14.80
CA PRO A 147 -18.48 -15.02 -14.40
C PRO A 147 -19.43 -16.00 -15.11
N LYS A 148 -20.42 -16.50 -14.37
CA LYS A 148 -21.44 -17.42 -14.94
C LYS A 148 -22.33 -16.75 -15.99
N THR A 149 -22.56 -15.45 -15.87
CA THR A 149 -23.42 -14.66 -16.74
C THR A 149 -22.78 -13.32 -17.05
N ARG A 150 -22.88 -12.88 -18.31
CA ARG A 150 -22.42 -11.55 -18.73
C ARG A 150 -23.57 -10.54 -18.65
N THR A 151 -23.28 -9.37 -18.12
CA THR A 151 -24.24 -8.26 -17.96
C THR A 151 -24.49 -7.49 -19.26
N GLY A 152 -23.69 -7.73 -20.31
CA GLY A 152 -23.66 -6.92 -21.53
C GLY A 152 -22.94 -5.58 -21.41
N LYS A 153 -22.57 -5.18 -20.18
CA LYS A 153 -21.87 -3.91 -19.91
C LYS A 153 -20.37 -4.02 -20.18
N LYS A 154 -19.78 -2.96 -20.73
CA LYS A 154 -18.36 -2.83 -21.04
C LYS A 154 -17.68 -1.81 -20.13
N VAL A 155 -16.50 -2.16 -19.61
CA VAL A 155 -15.72 -1.26 -18.75
C VAL A 155 -14.27 -1.21 -19.23
N ALA A 156 -13.76 0.00 -19.43
CA ALA A 156 -12.35 0.25 -19.70
C ALA A 156 -11.60 0.60 -18.41
N VAL A 157 -10.46 -0.03 -18.16
CA VAL A 157 -9.58 0.28 -17.03
C VAL A 157 -8.25 0.80 -17.58
N ILE A 158 -7.90 2.04 -17.24
CA ILE A 158 -6.68 2.70 -17.74
C ILE A 158 -5.58 2.58 -16.70
N GLY A 159 -4.57 1.76 -16.98
CA GLY A 159 -3.44 1.46 -16.11
C GLY A 159 -3.56 0.09 -15.46
N SER A 160 -2.48 -0.70 -15.53
CA SER A 160 -2.44 -2.08 -15.04
C SER A 160 -1.74 -2.26 -13.70
N GLY A 161 -1.62 -1.20 -12.90
CA GLY A 161 -1.14 -1.32 -11.53
C GLY A 161 -2.13 -2.09 -10.62
N PRO A 162 -1.78 -2.30 -9.33
CA PRO A 162 -2.62 -3.05 -8.39
C PRO A 162 -4.08 -2.56 -8.34
N ALA A 163 -4.30 -1.25 -8.39
CA ALA A 163 -5.65 -0.67 -8.38
C ALA A 163 -6.45 -1.06 -9.63
N GLY A 164 -5.85 -0.97 -10.82
CA GLY A 164 -6.49 -1.33 -12.08
C GLY A 164 -6.78 -2.82 -12.17
N LEU A 165 -5.83 -3.66 -11.76
CA LEU A 165 -6.02 -5.11 -11.73
C LEU A 165 -7.12 -5.52 -10.74
N ALA A 166 -7.16 -4.94 -9.54
CA ALA A 166 -8.18 -5.25 -8.54
C ALA A 166 -9.58 -4.86 -9.06
N ALA A 167 -9.70 -3.63 -9.61
CA ALA A 167 -10.94 -3.18 -10.22
C ALA A 167 -11.37 -4.11 -11.36
N ALA A 168 -10.45 -4.47 -12.26
CA ALA A 168 -10.74 -5.34 -13.39
C ALA A 168 -11.22 -6.73 -12.96
N GLN A 169 -10.58 -7.33 -11.95
CA GLN A 169 -11.00 -8.63 -11.44
C GLN A 169 -12.39 -8.59 -10.82
N GLN A 170 -12.66 -7.59 -9.97
CA GLN A 170 -13.97 -7.45 -9.32
C GLN A 170 -15.09 -7.19 -10.34
N LEU A 171 -14.87 -6.30 -11.30
CA LEU A 171 -15.83 -5.99 -12.37
C LEU A 171 -16.07 -7.18 -13.30
N ASN A 172 -15.02 -7.93 -13.65
CA ASN A 172 -15.16 -9.13 -14.47
C ASN A 172 -15.96 -10.22 -13.74
N ARG A 173 -15.69 -10.44 -12.44
CA ARG A 173 -16.46 -11.39 -11.61
C ARG A 173 -17.91 -10.98 -11.42
N ALA A 174 -18.20 -9.67 -11.42
CA ALA A 174 -19.57 -9.14 -11.45
C ALA A 174 -20.29 -9.34 -12.81
N GLY A 175 -19.60 -9.90 -13.82
CA GLY A 175 -20.17 -10.21 -15.12
C GLY A 175 -20.01 -9.11 -16.17
N HIS A 176 -19.24 -8.04 -15.91
CA HIS A 176 -18.93 -7.04 -16.93
C HIS A 176 -17.85 -7.54 -17.89
N THR A 177 -17.83 -6.99 -19.11
CA THR A 177 -16.72 -7.20 -20.06
C THR A 177 -15.67 -6.13 -19.78
N VAL A 178 -14.47 -6.54 -19.38
CA VAL A 178 -13.43 -5.60 -18.93
C VAL A 178 -12.23 -5.64 -19.88
N THR A 179 -11.79 -4.47 -20.31
CA THR A 179 -10.52 -4.28 -21.03
C THR A 179 -9.60 -3.38 -20.23
N VAL A 180 -8.39 -3.86 -19.92
CA VAL A 180 -7.33 -3.10 -19.25
C VAL A 180 -6.35 -2.59 -20.28
N TYR A 181 -6.14 -1.28 -20.31
CA TYR A 181 -5.18 -0.60 -21.18
C TYR A 181 -3.92 -0.23 -20.39
N GLU A 182 -2.76 -0.60 -20.90
CA GLU A 182 -1.46 -0.33 -20.28
C GLU A 182 -0.52 0.33 -21.29
N ARG A 183 0.16 1.40 -20.87
CA ARG A 183 1.13 2.11 -21.71
C ARG A 183 2.39 1.28 -21.94
N ALA A 184 2.79 0.51 -20.94
CA ALA A 184 3.97 -0.34 -21.00
C ALA A 184 3.70 -1.61 -21.82
N ASP A 185 4.78 -2.27 -22.23
CA ASP A 185 4.76 -3.55 -22.94
C ASP A 185 4.36 -4.74 -22.06
N ARG A 186 4.27 -4.55 -20.73
CA ARG A 186 3.88 -5.60 -19.77
C ARG A 186 2.94 -5.07 -18.69
N ILE A 187 2.03 -5.94 -18.26
CA ILE A 187 1.01 -5.67 -17.25
C ILE A 187 1.61 -5.71 -15.83
N GLY A 188 1.13 -4.84 -14.93
CA GLY A 188 1.47 -4.85 -13.50
C GLY A 188 1.92 -3.51 -12.93
N GLY A 189 2.13 -2.49 -13.78
CA GLY A 189 2.60 -1.17 -13.34
C GLY A 189 3.91 -1.27 -12.53
N LEU A 190 3.92 -0.70 -11.31
CA LEU A 190 5.09 -0.77 -10.42
C LEU A 190 5.39 -2.19 -9.92
N LEU A 191 4.43 -3.12 -9.90
CA LEU A 191 4.73 -4.52 -9.58
C LEU A 191 5.66 -5.13 -10.62
N MET A 192 5.51 -4.71 -11.88
CA MET A 192 6.31 -5.19 -13.01
C MET A 192 7.62 -4.40 -13.15
N TYR A 193 7.58 -3.07 -13.17
CA TYR A 193 8.76 -2.26 -13.51
C TYR A 193 9.29 -1.34 -12.40
N GLY A 194 8.67 -1.34 -11.22
CA GLY A 194 9.13 -0.53 -10.08
C GLY A 194 9.85 -1.37 -9.03
N ILE A 195 9.13 -2.33 -8.45
CA ILE A 195 9.63 -3.21 -7.41
C ILE A 195 10.61 -4.20 -8.06
N PRO A 196 11.85 -4.32 -7.60
CA PRO A 196 12.82 -5.25 -8.18
C PRO A 196 12.45 -6.73 -7.99
N ASN A 197 13.02 -7.61 -8.82
CA ASN A 197 12.76 -9.06 -8.79
C ASN A 197 13.05 -9.69 -7.42
N MET A 198 14.12 -9.28 -6.74
CA MET A 198 14.47 -9.87 -5.45
C MET A 198 13.44 -9.60 -4.33
N LYS A 199 12.57 -8.60 -4.48
CA LYS A 199 11.47 -8.29 -3.54
C LYS A 199 10.13 -8.83 -4.03
N LEU A 200 9.95 -8.93 -5.35
CA LEU A 200 8.77 -9.51 -5.97
C LEU A 200 9.15 -10.08 -7.34
N GLU A 201 9.21 -11.41 -7.43
CA GLU A 201 9.55 -12.04 -8.71
C GLU A 201 8.46 -11.79 -9.76
N LYS A 202 8.88 -11.58 -11.00
CA LYS A 202 7.99 -11.13 -12.08
C LYS A 202 7.08 -12.25 -12.58
N TRP A 203 7.48 -13.51 -12.40
CA TRP A 203 6.62 -14.65 -12.68
C TRP A 203 5.40 -14.70 -11.73
N VAL A 204 5.51 -14.21 -10.49
CA VAL A 204 4.38 -14.11 -9.55
C VAL A 204 3.33 -13.13 -10.07
N VAL A 205 3.77 -12.00 -10.64
CA VAL A 205 2.89 -11.03 -11.30
C VAL A 205 2.25 -11.65 -12.55
N GLN A 206 3.06 -12.28 -13.40
CA GLN A 206 2.59 -12.89 -14.64
C GLN A 206 1.56 -14.03 -14.40
N ARG A 207 1.80 -14.87 -13.39
CA ARG A 207 0.86 -15.91 -12.94
C ARG A 207 -0.54 -15.35 -12.68
N ARG A 208 -0.63 -14.25 -11.94
CA ARG A 208 -1.92 -13.59 -11.65
C ARG A 208 -2.55 -12.97 -12.89
N VAL A 209 -1.74 -12.33 -13.74
CA VAL A 209 -2.24 -11.73 -14.98
C VAL A 209 -2.83 -12.81 -15.90
N ASN A 210 -2.14 -13.94 -16.05
CA ASN A 210 -2.64 -15.09 -16.82
C ASN A 210 -3.97 -15.59 -16.25
N LEU A 211 -4.05 -15.79 -14.93
CA LEU A 211 -5.30 -16.20 -14.27
C LEU A 211 -6.47 -15.24 -14.57
N MET A 212 -6.22 -13.93 -14.56
CA MET A 212 -7.23 -12.93 -14.90
C MET A 212 -7.60 -12.94 -16.39
N ALA A 213 -6.64 -13.21 -17.27
CA ALA A 213 -6.89 -13.40 -18.69
C ALA A 213 -7.78 -14.64 -18.93
N ASP A 214 -7.52 -15.73 -18.22
CA ASP A 214 -8.33 -16.96 -18.24
C ASP A 214 -9.75 -16.72 -17.66
N GLU A 215 -9.90 -15.79 -16.72
CA GLU A 215 -11.21 -15.31 -16.24
C GLU A 215 -11.97 -14.45 -17.30
N GLY A 216 -11.30 -14.08 -18.40
CA GLY A 216 -11.87 -13.32 -19.51
C GLY A 216 -11.58 -11.81 -19.49
N VAL A 217 -10.65 -11.33 -18.66
CA VAL A 217 -10.18 -9.94 -18.71
C VAL A 217 -9.30 -9.76 -19.95
N LYS A 218 -9.57 -8.72 -20.76
CA LYS A 218 -8.75 -8.39 -21.92
C LYS A 218 -7.65 -7.41 -21.53
N PHE A 219 -6.44 -7.63 -22.03
CA PHE A 219 -5.30 -6.74 -21.80
C PHE A 219 -4.83 -6.16 -23.14
N VAL A 220 -4.63 -4.83 -23.18
CA VAL A 220 -4.06 -4.09 -24.31
C VAL A 220 -2.83 -3.37 -23.79
N THR A 221 -1.64 -3.88 -24.13
CA THR A 221 -0.34 -3.30 -23.77
C THR A 221 0.15 -2.33 -24.83
N SER A 222 1.22 -1.58 -24.53
CA SER A 222 1.83 -0.61 -25.44
C SER A 222 0.84 0.43 -25.96
N CYS A 223 -0.14 0.80 -25.14
CA CYS A 223 -1.22 1.71 -25.49
C CYS A 223 -1.37 2.80 -24.42
N GLU A 224 -0.89 4.00 -24.70
CA GLU A 224 -1.05 5.18 -23.86
C GLU A 224 -2.36 5.90 -24.20
N VAL A 225 -3.39 5.70 -23.38
CA VAL A 225 -4.65 6.44 -23.53
C VAL A 225 -4.43 7.94 -23.33
N GLY A 226 -4.97 8.74 -24.25
CA GLY A 226 -4.71 10.17 -24.42
C GLY A 226 -3.62 10.49 -25.44
N LYS A 227 -2.91 9.48 -25.97
CA LYS A 227 -1.97 9.62 -27.10
C LYS A 227 -2.31 8.67 -28.24
N ASP A 228 -2.36 7.37 -27.96
CA ASP A 228 -2.59 6.33 -28.96
C ASP A 228 -4.08 6.09 -29.18
N ILE A 229 -4.88 6.20 -28.11
CA ILE A 229 -6.34 6.14 -28.14
C ILE A 229 -6.89 7.39 -27.48
N ASP A 230 -7.88 8.03 -28.11
CA ASP A 230 -8.56 9.18 -27.52
C ASP A 230 -9.41 8.78 -26.31
N ALA A 231 -9.27 9.55 -25.22
CA ALA A 231 -9.96 9.27 -23.98
C ALA A 231 -11.47 9.55 -24.06
N VAL A 232 -11.90 10.48 -24.93
CA VAL A 232 -13.32 10.78 -25.13
C VAL A 232 -13.98 9.61 -25.86
N HIS A 233 -13.35 9.15 -26.94
CA HIS A 233 -13.79 7.95 -27.65
C HIS A 233 -13.91 6.73 -26.73
N LEU A 234 -12.90 6.46 -25.89
CA LEU A 234 -12.94 5.35 -24.95
C LEU A 234 -14.11 5.45 -23.95
N ARG A 235 -14.48 6.67 -23.54
CA ARG A 235 -15.64 6.91 -22.68
C ARG A 235 -16.96 6.68 -23.41
N GLU A 236 -17.04 6.95 -24.71
CA GLU A 236 -18.25 6.75 -25.52
C GLU A 236 -18.51 5.26 -25.83
N GLU A 237 -17.44 4.47 -26.00
CA GLU A 237 -17.55 3.04 -26.33
C GLU A 237 -17.80 2.12 -25.11
N ASN A 238 -17.66 2.64 -23.89
CA ASN A 238 -17.75 1.87 -22.66
C ASN A 238 -18.81 2.46 -21.73
N ASP A 239 -19.53 1.59 -21.01
CA ASP A 239 -20.51 2.04 -20.01
C ASP A 239 -19.84 2.71 -18.81
N ALA A 240 -18.57 2.38 -18.54
CA ALA A 240 -17.77 3.01 -17.50
C ALA A 240 -16.27 3.01 -17.83
N VAL A 241 -15.54 3.94 -17.22
CA VAL A 241 -14.07 4.03 -17.31
C VAL A 241 -13.47 4.19 -15.92
N VAL A 242 -12.44 3.40 -15.62
CA VAL A 242 -11.66 3.49 -14.37
C VAL A 242 -10.28 4.07 -14.68
N LEU A 243 -9.91 5.15 -14.00
CA LEU A 243 -8.56 5.75 -14.10
C LEU A 243 -7.66 5.20 -12.99
N ALA A 244 -6.67 4.39 -13.36
CA ALA A 244 -5.72 3.73 -12.46
C ALA A 244 -4.25 3.93 -12.91
N THR A 245 -3.93 5.13 -13.41
CA THR A 245 -2.66 5.46 -14.07
C THR A 245 -1.46 5.67 -13.13
N GLY A 246 -1.71 5.78 -11.82
CA GLY A 246 -0.70 5.98 -10.79
C GLY A 246 -0.03 7.37 -10.82
N ALA A 247 1.01 7.55 -9.99
CA ALA A 247 1.76 8.79 -9.86
C ALA A 247 3.16 8.66 -10.49
N THR A 248 3.24 8.86 -11.80
CA THR A 248 4.48 8.62 -12.57
C THR A 248 5.43 9.81 -12.62
N LYS A 249 4.94 11.03 -12.33
CA LYS A 249 5.76 12.24 -12.36
C LYS A 249 6.77 12.19 -11.20
N PRO A 250 8.07 12.09 -11.48
CA PRO A 250 9.06 12.09 -10.42
C PRO A 250 9.11 13.47 -9.78
N ARG A 251 9.58 13.47 -8.53
CA ARG A 251 9.83 14.70 -7.82
C ARG A 251 11.25 15.16 -8.09
N ASP A 252 11.38 16.37 -8.63
CA ASP A 252 12.68 16.94 -8.96
C ASP A 252 13.29 17.77 -7.82
N LEU A 253 14.60 17.97 -7.89
CA LEU A 253 15.39 18.83 -7.00
C LEU A 253 16.23 19.80 -7.84
N PRO A 254 15.71 21.00 -8.17
CA PRO A 254 16.40 21.98 -9.01
C PRO A 254 17.46 22.72 -8.19
N ILE A 255 18.65 22.14 -8.10
CA ILE A 255 19.83 22.68 -7.41
C ILE A 255 21.01 22.75 -8.38
N PRO A 256 22.06 23.55 -8.09
CA PRO A 256 23.25 23.61 -8.93
C PRO A 256 23.85 22.21 -9.17
N GLY A 257 24.13 21.87 -10.43
CA GLY A 257 24.66 20.57 -10.83
C GLY A 257 23.60 19.49 -11.08
N ARG A 258 22.30 19.80 -10.99
CA ARG A 258 21.20 18.86 -11.28
C ARG A 258 21.24 18.33 -12.73
N GLU A 259 21.77 19.12 -13.65
CA GLU A 259 21.93 18.84 -15.08
C GLU A 259 23.15 17.98 -15.41
N LEU A 260 24.02 17.70 -14.44
CA LEU A 260 25.23 16.91 -14.68
C LEU A 260 24.90 15.47 -15.09
N LYS A 261 25.74 14.92 -15.98
CA LYS A 261 25.63 13.52 -16.41
C LYS A 261 25.75 12.59 -15.20
N GLY A 262 24.86 11.61 -15.12
CA GLY A 262 24.82 10.61 -14.04
C GLY A 262 23.87 10.95 -12.88
N VAL A 263 23.07 12.01 -12.99
CA VAL A 263 21.95 12.29 -12.06
C VAL A 263 20.66 11.77 -12.70
N HIS A 264 20.16 10.65 -12.19
CA HIS A 264 18.99 9.95 -12.74
C HIS A 264 17.85 9.89 -11.74
N PHE A 265 16.61 9.79 -12.24
CA PHE A 265 15.49 9.48 -11.36
C PHE A 265 15.47 7.99 -11.00
N ALA A 266 15.00 7.66 -9.81
CA ALA A 266 14.96 6.26 -9.36
C ALA A 266 14.14 5.36 -10.31
N MET A 267 13.01 5.87 -10.82
CA MET A 267 12.18 5.08 -11.74
C MET A 267 12.82 4.85 -13.10
N GLU A 268 13.69 5.75 -13.58
CA GLU A 268 14.48 5.53 -14.79
C GLU A 268 15.44 4.34 -14.59
N PHE A 269 16.12 4.32 -13.44
CA PHE A 269 17.05 3.27 -13.06
C PHE A 269 16.37 1.91 -12.85
N LEU A 270 15.33 1.86 -12.01
CA LEU A 270 14.65 0.60 -11.66
C LEU A 270 13.86 -0.01 -12.83
N HIS A 271 13.17 0.84 -13.60
CA HIS A 271 12.44 0.39 -14.80
C HIS A 271 13.42 -0.14 -15.84
N GLY A 272 14.47 0.63 -16.16
CA GLY A 272 15.48 0.23 -17.14
C GLY A 272 16.15 -1.08 -16.77
N ASN A 273 16.55 -1.23 -15.49
CA ASN A 273 17.14 -2.48 -15.00
C ASN A 273 16.20 -3.68 -15.16
N THR A 274 14.96 -3.55 -14.70
CA THR A 274 14.01 -4.68 -14.73
C THR A 274 13.64 -5.05 -16.17
N LYS A 275 13.41 -4.07 -17.03
CA LYS A 275 13.12 -4.31 -18.45
C LYS A 275 14.29 -5.01 -19.15
N SER A 276 15.51 -4.50 -18.99
CA SER A 276 16.71 -5.10 -19.58
C SER A 276 16.98 -6.51 -19.05
N LEU A 277 16.73 -6.77 -17.76
CA LEU A 277 16.80 -8.11 -17.16
C LEU A 277 15.80 -9.07 -17.81
N LEU A 278 14.53 -8.66 -17.97
CA LEU A 278 13.49 -9.50 -18.57
C LEU A 278 13.67 -9.70 -20.08
N ASP A 279 14.15 -8.69 -20.80
CA ASP A 279 14.30 -8.72 -22.25
C ASP A 279 15.56 -9.47 -22.68
N SER A 280 16.63 -9.41 -21.88
CA SER A 280 17.98 -9.82 -22.34
C SER A 280 18.94 -10.28 -21.25
N ASP A 281 18.49 -10.50 -20.02
CA ASP A 281 19.38 -10.78 -18.88
C ASP A 281 20.47 -9.69 -18.71
N ARG A 282 20.08 -8.43 -18.93
CA ARG A 282 20.93 -7.22 -18.93
C ARG A 282 22.01 -7.15 -20.03
N ARG A 283 21.94 -7.98 -21.06
CA ARG A 283 22.97 -8.03 -22.13
C ARG A 283 22.74 -7.02 -23.27
N ASP A 284 21.60 -6.33 -23.28
CA ASP A 284 21.24 -5.37 -24.33
C ASP A 284 21.90 -3.98 -24.20
N GLY A 285 22.56 -3.69 -23.08
CA GLY A 285 23.20 -2.40 -22.81
C GLY A 285 22.21 -1.23 -22.68
N LYS A 286 20.91 -1.48 -22.52
CA LYS A 286 19.87 -0.44 -22.48
C LYS A 286 19.57 0.09 -21.09
N CYS A 287 19.99 -0.62 -20.04
CA CYS A 287 19.84 -0.14 -18.67
C CYS A 287 21.01 0.74 -18.24
N LEU A 288 20.76 1.66 -17.31
CA LEU A 288 21.83 2.34 -16.58
C LEU A 288 22.65 1.30 -15.81
N ASP A 289 23.92 1.22 -16.15
CA ASP A 289 24.87 0.32 -15.54
C ASP A 289 25.72 1.04 -14.49
N VAL A 290 25.81 0.48 -13.29
CA VAL A 290 26.60 1.02 -12.18
C VAL A 290 27.78 0.14 -11.78
N GLU A 291 28.13 -0.86 -12.58
CA GLU A 291 29.29 -1.74 -12.33
C GLU A 291 30.57 -0.93 -12.12
N GLY A 292 31.29 -1.21 -11.03
CA GLY A 292 32.52 -0.52 -10.65
C GLY A 292 32.38 0.94 -10.22
N LYS A 293 31.16 1.52 -10.24
CA LYS A 293 30.93 2.95 -9.96
C LYS A 293 30.68 3.21 -8.47
N LYS A 294 30.98 4.45 -8.04
CA LYS A 294 30.57 4.98 -6.74
C LYS A 294 29.17 5.57 -6.87
N VAL A 295 28.19 4.98 -6.20
CA VAL A 295 26.78 5.32 -6.31
C VAL A 295 26.32 6.02 -5.04
N ILE A 296 25.55 7.10 -5.20
CA ILE A 296 24.86 7.75 -4.09
C ILE A 296 23.37 7.72 -4.38
N VAL A 297 22.65 6.96 -3.56
CA VAL A 297 21.19 6.98 -3.51
C VAL A 297 20.82 7.92 -2.40
N ILE A 298 20.24 9.04 -2.75
CA ILE A 298 19.60 9.87 -1.79
C ILE A 298 18.14 9.26 -1.73
N GLY A 299 17.58 9.02 -0.54
CA GLY A 299 16.19 8.64 -0.31
C GLY A 299 16.09 7.46 0.63
N GLY A 300 15.32 7.57 1.71
CA GLY A 300 15.17 6.50 2.71
C GLY A 300 13.83 5.75 2.65
N GLY A 301 13.03 5.95 1.60
CA GLY A 301 11.83 5.15 1.36
C GLY A 301 12.14 3.85 0.63
N ASP A 302 11.11 3.02 0.41
CA ASP A 302 11.21 1.75 -0.33
C ASP A 302 11.94 1.88 -1.67
N THR A 303 11.59 2.90 -2.46
CA THR A 303 12.24 3.16 -3.76
C THR A 303 13.75 3.40 -3.63
N GLY A 304 14.19 4.08 -2.56
CA GLY A 304 15.61 4.29 -2.28
C GLY A 304 16.30 2.98 -1.94
N ASN A 305 15.69 2.20 -1.04
CA ASN A 305 16.19 0.87 -0.68
C ASN A 305 16.25 -0.09 -1.89
N ASP A 306 15.28 0.00 -2.80
CA ASP A 306 15.27 -0.75 -4.06
C ASP A 306 16.41 -0.33 -4.99
N CYS A 307 16.73 0.96 -5.07
CA CYS A 307 17.92 1.44 -5.78
C CYS A 307 19.22 0.94 -5.12
N LEU A 308 19.30 0.87 -3.79
CA LEU A 308 20.46 0.32 -3.09
C LEU A 308 20.67 -1.15 -3.46
N GLY A 309 19.62 -1.98 -3.29
CA GLY A 309 19.67 -3.41 -3.57
C GLY A 309 19.97 -3.74 -5.04
N THR A 310 19.48 -2.91 -5.97
CA THR A 310 19.77 -3.01 -7.40
C THR A 310 21.21 -2.61 -7.72
N SER A 311 21.72 -1.52 -7.13
CA SER A 311 23.09 -1.04 -7.36
C SER A 311 24.15 -2.05 -6.88
N MET A 312 23.91 -2.67 -5.72
CA MET A 312 24.79 -3.74 -5.21
C MET A 312 24.84 -4.94 -6.17
N ARG A 313 23.68 -5.35 -6.71
CA ARG A 313 23.58 -6.46 -7.67
C ARG A 313 24.19 -6.17 -9.03
N GLN A 314 24.24 -4.90 -9.43
CA GLN A 314 24.97 -4.48 -10.62
C GLN A 314 26.49 -4.34 -10.37
N GLY A 315 26.99 -4.59 -9.15
CA GLY A 315 28.43 -4.58 -8.87
C GLY A 315 29.03 -3.18 -8.66
N CYS A 316 28.29 -2.23 -8.09
CA CYS A 316 28.86 -0.92 -7.74
C CYS A 316 30.05 -1.06 -6.76
N SER A 317 31.07 -0.20 -6.89
CA SER A 317 32.27 -0.27 -6.04
C SER A 317 32.06 0.37 -4.66
N SER A 318 31.12 1.30 -4.55
CA SER A 318 30.76 1.97 -3.30
C SER A 318 29.32 2.44 -3.37
N LEU A 319 28.63 2.40 -2.23
CA LEU A 319 27.24 2.81 -2.12
C LEU A 319 27.04 3.67 -0.87
N LEU A 320 26.43 4.84 -1.03
CA LEU A 320 26.11 5.76 0.05
C LEU A 320 24.63 6.13 0.00
N ASN A 321 23.93 5.97 1.12
CA ASN A 321 22.55 6.41 1.27
C ASN A 321 22.47 7.72 2.06
N PHE A 322 21.66 8.65 1.58
CA PHE A 322 21.36 9.90 2.28
C PHE A 322 19.86 10.04 2.48
N GLU A 323 19.45 10.40 3.69
CA GLU A 323 18.06 10.67 4.00
C GLU A 323 17.88 12.11 4.50
N ILE A 324 16.74 12.71 4.18
CA ILE A 324 16.43 14.09 4.58
C ILE A 324 15.98 14.20 6.05
N VAL A 325 15.53 13.10 6.64
CA VAL A 325 15.06 13.06 8.03
C VAL A 325 16.15 12.52 8.96
N PRO A 326 16.15 12.95 10.24
CA PRO A 326 17.03 12.37 11.24
C PRO A 326 16.82 10.86 11.36
N GLN A 327 17.87 10.17 11.77
CA GLN A 327 17.80 8.74 12.07
C GLN A 327 16.66 8.49 13.09
N PRO A 328 15.70 7.61 12.77
CA PRO A 328 14.67 7.26 13.74
C PRO A 328 15.27 6.57 14.99
N PRO A 329 14.58 6.61 16.13
CA PRO A 329 15.02 5.90 17.35
C PRO A 329 15.00 4.38 17.15
N ALA A 330 15.73 3.63 17.99
CA ALA A 330 15.70 2.16 17.97
C ALA A 330 14.33 1.58 18.35
N GLU A 331 13.61 2.27 19.25
CA GLU A 331 12.30 1.90 19.75
C GLU A 331 11.29 3.03 19.58
N ARG A 332 10.00 2.74 19.80
CA ARG A 332 8.94 3.75 19.69
C ARG A 332 9.18 4.90 20.67
N ALA A 333 9.30 6.12 20.15
CA ALA A 333 9.29 7.32 20.98
C ALA A 333 7.87 7.63 21.49
N GLY A 334 7.76 8.39 22.58
CA GLY A 334 6.47 8.75 23.20
C GLY A 334 5.50 9.50 22.28
N ASN A 335 6.00 10.11 21.19
CA ASN A 335 5.18 10.76 20.17
C ASN A 335 4.74 9.83 19.01
N ASN A 336 5.03 8.53 19.10
CA ASN A 336 4.56 7.50 18.17
C ASN A 336 4.01 6.27 18.93
N PRO A 337 2.94 6.46 19.72
CA PRO A 337 2.34 5.40 20.52
C PRO A 337 1.72 4.31 19.65
N TRP A 338 1.64 3.10 20.19
CA TRP A 338 0.78 2.05 19.65
C TRP A 338 -0.69 2.55 19.60
N PRO A 339 -1.50 2.19 18.59
CA PRO A 339 -1.28 1.22 17.52
C PRO A 339 -0.75 1.81 16.21
N GLN A 340 -0.19 3.03 16.22
CA GLN A 340 0.36 3.66 15.02
C GLN A 340 1.50 2.84 14.41
N TRP A 341 1.75 2.97 13.12
CA TRP A 341 2.95 2.38 12.50
C TRP A 341 4.25 2.81 13.22
N PRO A 342 5.15 1.88 13.61
CA PRO A 342 6.36 2.21 14.35
C PRO A 342 7.38 2.94 13.48
N ARG A 343 7.71 4.17 13.91
CA ARG A 343 8.77 5.02 13.36
C ARG A 343 10.09 4.74 14.07
N ILE A 344 10.65 3.58 13.78
CA ILE A 344 11.91 3.10 14.36
C ILE A 344 12.97 2.90 13.28
N PHE A 345 14.24 2.88 13.67
CA PHE A 345 15.35 2.60 12.77
C PHE A 345 15.27 1.14 12.32
N ARG A 346 15.47 0.90 11.02
CA ARG A 346 15.44 -0.44 10.44
C ARG A 346 16.56 -0.56 9.42
N ILE A 347 17.23 -1.70 9.44
CA ILE A 347 18.13 -2.10 8.37
C ILE A 347 17.31 -2.96 7.43
N ASP A 348 17.15 -2.49 6.19
CA ASP A 348 16.37 -3.17 5.15
C ASP A 348 17.31 -3.96 4.21
N TYR A 349 16.76 -4.79 3.32
CA TYR A 349 17.52 -5.75 2.52
C TYR A 349 18.61 -5.10 1.64
N GLY A 350 18.34 -3.90 1.10
CA GLY A 350 19.28 -3.13 0.29
C GLY A 350 20.43 -2.54 1.12
N HIS A 351 20.21 -2.32 2.42
CA HIS A 351 21.25 -1.92 3.37
C HIS A 351 22.10 -3.11 3.80
N ALA A 352 21.48 -4.25 4.12
CA ALA A 352 22.19 -5.44 4.62
C ALA A 352 23.18 -6.04 3.60
N GLY A 353 22.93 -5.84 2.30
CA GLY A 353 23.88 -6.24 1.24
C GLY A 353 25.06 -5.29 1.06
N SER A 354 24.98 -4.07 1.60
CA SER A 354 26.08 -3.11 1.56
C SER A 354 27.04 -3.41 2.72
N ARG A 355 28.36 -3.46 2.47
CA ARG A 355 29.34 -3.61 3.56
C ARG A 355 29.11 -2.49 4.59
N PRO A 356 29.26 -2.73 5.91
CA PRO A 356 28.85 -1.81 6.99
C PRO A 356 29.47 -0.40 6.99
N ALA A 357 30.31 -0.04 6.02
CA ALA A 357 31.16 1.14 6.09
C ALA A 357 30.44 2.49 5.79
N HIS A 358 29.26 2.53 5.17
CA HIS A 358 28.80 3.78 4.54
C HIS A 358 27.30 4.12 4.67
N VAL A 359 26.63 3.79 5.78
CA VAL A 359 25.39 4.49 6.17
C VAL A 359 25.78 5.71 7.03
N LEU A 360 26.27 6.77 6.39
CA LEU A 360 26.70 7.99 7.08
C LEU A 360 25.54 8.99 7.13
N ASN A 361 24.80 9.02 8.25
CA ASN A 361 23.87 10.11 8.52
C ASN A 361 24.63 11.33 9.09
N ARG A 362 25.27 12.11 8.20
CA ARG A 362 26.08 13.28 8.62
C ARG A 362 25.18 14.47 8.98
N HIS A 363 24.84 14.62 10.26
CA HIS A 363 24.21 15.82 10.80
C HIS A 363 25.07 16.47 11.90
N SER A 364 26.03 17.32 11.51
CA SER A 364 26.68 18.28 12.42
C SER A 364 27.48 19.34 11.63
N PRO A 365 27.12 20.64 11.68
CA PRO A 365 27.98 21.71 11.18
C PRO A 365 29.32 21.83 11.93
N LEU A 366 29.37 21.38 13.19
CA LEU A 366 30.54 21.49 14.07
C LEU A 366 31.65 20.48 13.74
N GLN A 367 31.32 19.29 13.24
CA GLN A 367 32.31 18.31 12.79
C GLN A 367 33.03 18.74 11.49
N ARG A 368 32.44 19.63 10.68
CA ARG A 368 33.07 20.15 9.44
C ARG A 368 34.34 20.96 9.68
N ARG A 369 34.57 21.49 10.90
CA ARG A 369 35.76 22.29 11.22
C ARG A 369 37.00 21.47 11.57
N ARG A 370 36.84 20.22 12.04
CA ARG A 370 37.98 19.37 12.42
C ARG A 370 38.53 18.52 11.26
N GLU A 371 37.70 18.20 10.26
CA GLU A 371 38.12 17.34 9.12
C GLU A 371 38.58 18.12 7.87
N ARG A 372 38.34 19.45 7.78
CA ARG A 372 38.85 20.27 6.67
C ARG A 372 40.38 20.39 6.63
N GLN A 373 41.09 19.96 7.68
CA GLN A 373 42.55 19.91 7.69
C GLN A 373 43.12 18.56 7.20
N SER A 374 42.29 17.52 6.98
CA SER A 374 42.78 16.17 6.64
C SER A 374 42.31 15.60 5.30
N GLN A 375 41.42 16.27 4.55
CA GLN A 375 40.87 15.75 3.28
C GLN A 375 41.10 16.64 2.05
N ILE A 376 42.09 17.54 2.08
CA ILE A 376 42.64 18.14 0.85
C ILE A 376 43.77 17.24 0.35
N ALA A 377 43.42 16.00 0.02
CA ALA A 377 44.23 15.08 -0.78
C ALA A 377 43.23 14.06 -1.36
N ASP A 378 43.33 13.83 -2.65
CA ASP A 378 42.51 12.92 -3.47
C ASP A 378 41.13 13.43 -3.93
N GLY A 379 41.18 14.03 -5.13
CA GLY A 379 40.02 14.28 -5.98
C GLY A 379 39.45 12.99 -6.55
N GLY A 380 38.17 12.73 -6.27
CA GLY A 380 37.39 11.68 -6.91
C GLY A 380 35.93 12.10 -7.01
N GLN A 381 35.40 12.17 -8.24
CA GLN A 381 34.03 12.57 -8.53
C GLN A 381 33.00 11.64 -7.87
N SER A 382 32.02 12.23 -7.19
CA SER A 382 30.88 11.56 -6.56
C SER A 382 29.56 12.11 -7.13
N ARG A 383 28.59 11.24 -7.43
CA ARG A 383 27.30 11.57 -8.08
C ARG A 383 26.11 11.16 -7.22
N LEU A 384 25.04 11.97 -7.20
CA LEU A 384 24.00 12.09 -6.16
C LEU A 384 22.56 11.98 -6.75
N VAL A 385 21.61 11.27 -6.11
CA VAL A 385 20.16 11.14 -6.49
C VAL A 385 19.10 11.30 -5.33
N GLN A 386 18.34 12.39 -5.06
CA GLN A 386 17.01 12.37 -4.32
C GLN A 386 16.17 13.63 -4.44
N ALA A 387 14.95 13.50 -3.90
CA ALA A 387 14.03 14.52 -3.48
C ALA A 387 13.50 14.36 -2.02
N ARG A 388 13.06 15.46 -1.37
CA ARG A 388 11.84 15.52 -0.51
C ARG A 388 11.36 16.94 -0.12
N GLN A 389 10.08 17.03 0.33
CA GLN A 389 9.27 18.24 0.67
C GLN A 389 9.37 18.60 2.14
N ARG A 390 9.08 19.88 2.43
CA ARG A 390 8.68 20.35 3.75
C ARG A 390 7.18 20.39 3.92
N GLY A 391 6.76 20.07 5.15
CA GLY A 391 5.45 20.38 5.71
C GLY A 391 5.32 21.85 6.10
N SER A 392 4.07 22.26 6.17
CA SER A 392 3.56 23.60 6.44
C SER A 392 3.71 24.01 7.91
N THR A 393 4.24 25.22 8.14
CA THR A 393 3.96 26.03 9.33
C THR A 393 3.39 27.36 8.89
N VAL A 394 2.18 27.65 9.37
CA VAL A 394 1.46 28.91 9.18
C VAL A 394 2.17 29.99 9.97
N GLN A 395 2.64 31.05 9.30
CA GLN A 395 2.90 32.34 9.91
C GLN A 395 2.09 33.40 9.18
N SER A 396 1.35 34.16 9.99
CA SER A 396 0.52 35.29 9.63
C SER A 396 1.33 36.42 9.00
N SER A 397 0.91 36.91 7.84
CA SER A 397 1.24 38.25 7.39
C SER A 397 0.06 38.89 6.68
N ARG A 398 -0.09 40.19 6.97
CA ARG A 398 -1.26 41.05 6.77
C ARG A 398 -1.67 41.19 5.30
N ARG A 399 -2.99 41.27 5.08
CA ARG A 399 -3.60 41.69 3.82
C ARG A 399 -3.38 43.19 3.61
N LEU A 400 -2.77 43.55 2.48
CA LEU A 400 -3.01 44.83 1.80
C LEU A 400 -3.80 44.52 0.53
N GLY A 401 -4.90 45.24 0.36
CA GLY A 401 -5.87 44.97 -0.69
C GLY A 401 -5.44 45.50 -2.05
N SER A 402 -6.00 44.87 -3.09
CA SER A 402 -6.45 45.58 -4.28
C SER A 402 -7.56 44.77 -4.93
N ARG A 403 -8.69 45.44 -5.12
CA ARG A 403 -9.86 44.97 -5.87
C ARG A 403 -9.53 45.09 -7.36
N VAL A 404 -9.77 44.04 -8.14
CA VAL A 404 -10.27 44.17 -9.52
C VAL A 404 -11.29 43.05 -9.72
N GLY A 405 -12.51 43.44 -10.07
CA GLY A 405 -13.66 42.55 -10.16
C GLY A 405 -13.80 41.91 -11.53
N MET A 406 -14.51 40.78 -11.57
CA MET A 406 -15.14 40.29 -12.78
C MET A 406 -16.47 39.63 -12.40
N ARG A 407 -17.55 40.15 -12.99
CA ARG A 407 -18.94 39.76 -12.76
C ARG A 407 -19.22 38.40 -13.41
N LEU A 408 -19.81 37.47 -12.67
CA LEU A 408 -20.47 36.28 -13.21
C LEU A 408 -21.98 36.42 -13.00
N ARG A 409 -22.73 36.45 -14.12
CA ARG A 409 -24.19 36.34 -14.15
C ARG A 409 -24.57 34.88 -13.86
N LEU A 410 -25.40 34.65 -12.85
CA LEU A 410 -26.10 33.38 -12.63
C LEU A 410 -27.53 33.53 -13.16
N SER A 411 -27.85 32.82 -14.23
CA SER A 411 -29.22 32.61 -14.71
C SER A 411 -29.91 31.53 -13.88
N ARG A 412 -31.00 31.91 -13.20
CA ARG A 412 -31.97 30.99 -12.61
C ARG A 412 -32.81 30.38 -13.72
N VAL A 413 -32.87 29.05 -13.79
CA VAL A 413 -33.93 28.33 -14.51
C VAL A 413 -34.74 27.60 -13.44
N GLY A 414 -35.98 28.06 -13.23
CA GLY A 414 -36.98 27.36 -12.45
C GLY A 414 -37.78 26.45 -13.38
N LEU A 415 -38.07 25.23 -12.92
CA LEU A 415 -39.06 24.35 -13.51
C LEU A 415 -40.07 23.93 -12.44
N PRO A 416 -41.37 23.84 -12.78
CA PRO A 416 -42.44 23.63 -11.81
C PRO A 416 -42.76 22.14 -11.57
N TRP A 417 -43.31 21.89 -10.38
CA TRP A 417 -43.84 20.62 -9.89
C TRP A 417 -45.32 20.44 -10.31
N PRO A 418 -45.78 19.27 -10.80
CA PRO A 418 -47.21 19.00 -10.93
C PRO A 418 -47.78 18.33 -9.68
N ARG A 419 -48.97 18.83 -9.29
CA ARG A 419 -49.80 18.36 -8.19
C ARG A 419 -50.51 17.05 -8.50
N GLU A 420 -50.78 16.30 -7.43
CA GLU A 420 -51.71 15.19 -7.34
C GLU A 420 -53.15 15.60 -7.69
N THR A 421 -53.86 14.72 -8.39
CA THR A 421 -55.33 14.63 -8.38
C THR A 421 -55.71 13.15 -8.32
N ALA A 422 -56.28 12.70 -7.20
CA ALA A 422 -56.92 11.40 -7.08
C ALA A 422 -58.34 11.59 -6.54
N GLY A 423 -59.32 11.04 -7.26
CA GLY A 423 -60.70 10.95 -6.84
C GLY A 423 -61.40 9.77 -7.51
N GLY A 424 -62.12 8.96 -6.73
CA GLY A 424 -63.35 8.29 -7.17
C GLY A 424 -63.31 6.80 -7.55
N SER A 425 -63.55 5.94 -6.54
CA SER A 425 -64.49 4.79 -6.49
C SER A 425 -64.51 3.67 -7.57
N ALA A 426 -64.40 2.40 -7.14
CA ALA A 426 -65.56 1.50 -6.88
C ALA A 426 -65.21 -0.01 -6.75
N ARG A 427 -65.44 -0.55 -5.53
CA ARG A 427 -66.14 -1.78 -5.08
C ARG A 427 -65.90 -3.21 -5.64
N HIS A 428 -65.88 -4.13 -4.65
CA HIS A 428 -66.31 -5.57 -4.57
C HIS A 428 -65.22 -6.65 -4.71
N ARG A 429 -65.14 -7.74 -3.92
CA ARG A 429 -65.82 -8.27 -2.70
C ARG A 429 -65.00 -9.47 -2.14
N VAL A 430 -64.93 -9.62 -0.80
CA VAL A 430 -64.97 -10.85 0.07
C VAL A 430 -63.97 -12.01 -0.24
N GLY A 431 -63.09 -12.55 0.62
CA GLY A 431 -63.03 -12.92 2.07
C GLY A 431 -62.49 -14.39 2.15
N PRO A 432 -62.20 -15.08 3.29
CA PRO A 432 -62.05 -14.70 4.71
C PRO A 432 -60.68 -15.16 5.34
N ALA A 433 -60.11 -14.45 6.32
CA ALA A 433 -60.16 -14.63 7.79
C ALA A 433 -59.07 -15.52 8.44
N PHE A 434 -58.31 -14.93 9.38
CA PHE A 434 -58.03 -15.48 10.70
C PHE A 434 -57.69 -14.33 11.68
N GLU A 435 -58.40 -14.29 12.81
CA GLU A 435 -58.33 -13.30 13.90
C GLU A 435 -57.20 -13.61 14.91
N LEU A 436 -56.66 -12.58 15.57
CA LEU A 436 -56.75 -12.40 17.04
C LEU A 436 -56.11 -11.07 17.51
N GLN A 437 -57.00 -10.20 18.01
CA GLN A 437 -56.95 -9.31 19.20
C GLN A 437 -55.59 -8.96 19.85
N SER A 438 -55.36 -7.82 20.52
CA SER A 438 -55.97 -6.50 20.69
C SER A 438 -55.14 -5.81 21.80
N GLY A 439 -54.89 -4.50 21.73
CA GLY A 439 -54.19 -3.79 22.83
C GLY A 439 -53.85 -2.34 22.52
N LEU A 440 -54.88 -1.50 22.32
CA LEU A 440 -54.78 -0.06 22.17
C LEU A 440 -54.58 0.64 23.53
N ARG A 441 -53.64 1.59 23.62
CA ARG A 441 -53.85 2.87 24.30
C ARG A 441 -53.19 4.01 23.52
N GLN A 442 -54.04 4.93 23.05
CA GLN A 442 -53.71 6.24 22.50
C GLN A 442 -53.46 7.23 23.64
N VAL A 443 -52.44 8.09 23.49
CA VAL A 443 -52.50 9.51 23.92
C VAL A 443 -51.72 10.33 22.89
N ARG A 444 -52.40 11.31 22.28
CA ARG A 444 -51.81 12.41 21.51
C ARG A 444 -51.30 13.48 22.48
N ASP A 445 -50.17 14.12 22.19
CA ASP A 445 -50.14 15.56 21.87
C ASP A 445 -48.72 16.11 21.70
N GLU A 446 -48.71 17.28 21.08
CA GLU A 446 -47.68 18.05 20.42
C GLU A 446 -46.57 18.58 21.34
N HIS A 447 -45.34 18.73 20.83
CA HIS A 447 -44.62 20.02 20.72
C HIS A 447 -43.11 19.86 20.52
N SER A 448 -42.60 20.82 19.74
CA SER A 448 -41.24 21.09 19.30
C SER A 448 -40.14 21.00 20.36
N TRP A 449 -38.95 20.53 19.95
CA TRP A 449 -37.69 20.82 20.66
C TRP A 449 -36.61 21.37 19.73
N ARG A 450 -36.20 22.61 20.00
CA ARG A 450 -34.98 23.26 19.49
C ARG A 450 -33.79 22.78 20.33
N VAL A 451 -32.68 22.46 19.67
CA VAL A 451 -31.40 22.12 20.30
C VAL A 451 -30.64 23.42 20.66
N ARG A 452 -30.33 23.62 21.94
CA ARG A 452 -29.38 24.65 22.43
C ARG A 452 -28.01 24.01 22.66
N PHE A 453 -26.96 24.67 22.19
CA PHE A 453 -25.56 24.37 22.53
C PHE A 453 -25.18 25.06 23.84
N GLY A 454 -24.75 24.29 24.84
CA GLY A 454 -24.16 24.79 26.09
C GLY A 454 -22.63 24.68 26.07
N ARG A 455 -21.95 25.81 26.32
CA ARG A 455 -20.50 25.89 26.59
C ARG A 455 -20.21 25.44 28.03
N LEU A 456 -19.14 24.68 28.25
CA LEU A 456 -18.59 24.37 29.57
C LEU A 456 -17.41 25.31 29.93
N PRO A 457 -17.24 25.70 31.21
CA PRO A 457 -16.24 26.66 31.69
C PRO A 457 -14.86 26.03 32.00
N PRO A 458 -13.80 26.83 32.23
CA PRO A 458 -12.42 26.33 32.31
C PRO A 458 -12.08 25.69 33.68
N ARG A 459 -11.26 24.64 33.66
CA ARG A 459 -10.71 23.98 34.86
C ARG A 459 -9.54 24.78 35.45
N SER A 460 -9.66 25.13 36.72
CA SER A 460 -8.58 25.61 37.59
C SER A 460 -7.93 24.46 38.38
N LYS A 461 -6.62 24.60 38.56
CA LYS A 461 -5.67 23.99 39.51
C LYS A 461 -6.22 23.10 40.63
N PHE A 462 -5.60 21.94 40.82
CA PHE A 462 -5.35 21.36 42.14
C PHE A 462 -3.93 20.78 42.19
N ASP A 463 -3.17 21.29 43.16
CA ASP A 463 -1.88 20.81 43.64
C ASP A 463 -2.05 19.54 44.49
N ARG A 464 -0.96 18.75 44.51
CA ARG A 464 -0.40 17.94 45.61
C ARG A 464 -1.36 17.38 46.67
N LEU A 465 -1.29 16.06 46.86
CA LEU A 465 -1.18 15.41 48.18
C LEU A 465 -0.48 14.05 47.99
N GLY A 466 0.57 13.83 48.78
CA GLY A 466 1.22 12.54 48.95
C GLY A 466 0.69 11.79 50.18
N ASP A 467 1.38 10.68 50.46
CA ASP A 467 1.28 9.74 51.60
C ASP A 467 0.16 8.69 51.55
N GLN A 468 0.46 7.50 51.04
CA GLN A 468 0.98 6.34 51.77
C GLN A 468 1.48 5.24 50.82
#